data_AF-A0ABC8SKU6-F1
#
_entry.id   AF-A0ABC8SKU6-F1
#
_cell.length_a   1.000
_cell.length_b   1.000
_cell.length_c   1.000
_cell.angle_alpha   90.00
_cell.angle_beta   90.00
_cell.angle_gamma   90.00
#
_symmetry.space_group_name_H-M   'P 1'
#
loop_
_entity.id
_entity.type
_entity.pdbx_description
1 polymer ?
#
loop_
_entity_poly.entity_id
_entity_poly.type
_entity_poly.pdbx_seq_one_letter_code
_entity_poly.pdbx_strand_id
1 'polypeptide(L)'
;MIESFELHVIDGIPQLIFVRSSYTIETVEAERISVDHVAHLKPADGGSAATQLAAHLRGIHSAIKMLNSRIRVLHHYLQAMQKGDILCENSLLRQVSSLLRRLPAIESVKFQDDFLMEYK
;
A
#
# COMPACT_ATOMS: atom_id res chain seq x y z
N MET A 1 -14.01 -12.43 6.26
CA MET A 1 -14.56 -11.93 7.54
C MET A 1 -14.18 -12.97 8.57
N ILE A 2 -13.44 -12.60 9.61
CA ILE A 2 -13.08 -13.55 10.68
C ILE A 2 -14.11 -13.37 11.79
N GLU A 3 -14.73 -14.47 12.19
CA GLU A 3 -15.69 -14.52 13.29
C GLU A 3 -15.11 -15.41 14.39
N SER A 4 -15.20 -14.95 15.64
CA SER A 4 -14.86 -15.73 16.82
C SER A 4 -16.13 -16.12 17.55
N PHE A 5 -16.12 -17.30 18.16
CA PHE A 5 -17.19 -17.72 19.05
C PHE A 5 -17.01 -17.10 20.42
N GLU A 6 -18.05 -16.45 20.94
CA GLU A 6 -18.10 -15.94 22.30
C GLU A 6 -19.37 -16.44 23.00
N LEU A 7 -19.26 -16.73 24.29
CA LEU A 7 -20.40 -17.10 25.11
C LEU A 7 -21.04 -15.83 25.68
N HIS A 8 -22.27 -15.53 25.27
CA HIS A 8 -23.05 -14.39 25.76
C HIS A 8 -24.32 -14.89 26.44
N VAL A 9 -24.74 -14.20 27.50
CA VAL A 9 -26.03 -14.46 28.14
C VAL A 9 -27.07 -13.57 27.49
N ILE A 10 -28.00 -14.17 26.75
CA ILE A 10 -29.12 -13.50 26.10
C ILE A 10 -30.40 -14.06 26.73
N ASP A 11 -31.23 -13.17 27.29
CA ASP A 11 -32.45 -13.54 28.03
C ASP A 11 -32.22 -14.55 29.17
N GLY A 12 -31.07 -14.45 29.85
CA GLY A 12 -30.71 -15.32 30.97
C GLY A 12 -30.21 -16.71 30.54
N ILE A 13 -30.16 -17.01 29.25
CA ILE A 13 -29.67 -18.28 28.71
C ILE A 13 -28.27 -18.05 28.10
N PRO A 14 -27.24 -18.82 28.52
CA PRO A 14 -25.95 -18.80 27.85
C PRO A 14 -26.10 -19.31 26.41
N GLN A 15 -25.76 -18.47 25.43
CA GLN A 15 -25.75 -18.79 24.02
C GLN A 15 -24.34 -18.60 23.45
N LEU A 16 -23.94 -19.52 22.58
CA LEU A 16 -22.70 -19.39 21.80
C LEU A 16 -23.03 -18.60 20.53
N ILE A 17 -22.47 -17.40 20.42
CA ILE A 17 -22.72 -16.52 19.27
C ILE A 17 -21.43 -16.27 18.49
N PHE A 18 -21.58 -15.97 17.20
CA PHE A 18 -20.49 -15.47 16.36
C PHE A 18 -20.37 -13.97 16.51
N VAL A 19 -19.18 -13.49 16.83
CA VAL A 19 -18.86 -12.07 16.92
C VAL A 19 -17.78 -11.75 15.89
N ARG A 20 -17.96 -10.63 15.19
CA ARG A 20 -16.98 -10.18 14.18
C ARG A 20 -15.69 -9.78 14.89
N SER A 21 -14.60 -10.48 14.57
CA SER A 21 -13.29 -10.18 15.12
C SER A 21 -12.55 -9.19 14.24
N SER A 22 -11.87 -8.23 14.88
CA SER A 22 -10.88 -7.40 14.20
C SER A 22 -9.72 -8.28 13.74
N TYR A 23 -9.30 -8.10 12.50
CA TYR A 23 -8.10 -8.75 11.97
C TYR A 23 -7.27 -7.72 11.21
N THR A 24 -5.97 -7.89 11.26
CA THR A 24 -5.01 -7.11 10.49
C THR A 24 -4.32 -8.05 9.51
N ILE A 25 -4.18 -7.63 8.27
CA ILE A 25 -3.35 -8.35 7.31
C ILE A 25 -1.92 -7.92 7.59
N GLU A 26 -1.12 -8.83 8.15
CA GLU A 26 0.33 -8.67 8.22
C GLU A 26 0.93 -9.28 6.96
N THR A 27 1.55 -8.43 6.12
CA THR A 27 2.25 -8.90 4.92
C THR A 27 3.74 -9.03 5.23
N VAL A 28 4.32 -10.19 4.98
CA VAL A 28 5.77 -10.41 5.09
C VAL A 28 6.41 -10.36 3.70
N GLU A 29 7.64 -9.86 3.57
CA GLU A 29 8.33 -9.75 2.28
C GLU A 29 8.48 -11.12 1.58
N ALA A 30 8.75 -12.18 2.35
CA ALA A 30 8.82 -13.55 1.83
C ALA A 30 7.47 -14.04 1.25
N GLU A 31 6.35 -13.66 1.88
CA GLU A 31 5.01 -13.96 1.37
C GLU A 31 4.78 -13.20 0.05
N ARG A 32 5.14 -11.91 -0.01
CA ARG A 32 5.02 -11.10 -1.24
C ARG A 32 5.78 -11.75 -2.40
N ILE A 33 7.02 -12.16 -2.19
CA ILE A 33 7.84 -12.82 -3.20
C ILE A 33 7.21 -14.15 -3.64
N SER A 34 6.73 -14.95 -2.68
CA SER A 34 6.11 -16.25 -2.96
C SER A 34 4.79 -16.11 -3.74
N VAL A 35 3.94 -15.18 -3.33
CA VAL A 35 2.66 -14.89 -4.00
C VAL A 35 2.91 -14.32 -5.39
N ASP A 36 3.87 -13.40 -5.54
CA ASP A 36 4.26 -12.87 -6.85
C ASP A 36 4.77 -13.99 -7.76
N HIS A 37 5.63 -14.89 -7.26
CA HIS A 37 6.11 -16.02 -8.04
C HIS A 37 4.97 -16.92 -8.54
N VAL A 38 4.05 -17.30 -7.64
CA VAL A 38 2.91 -18.18 -7.97
C VAL A 38 1.92 -17.50 -8.91
N ALA A 39 1.62 -16.21 -8.71
CA ALA A 39 0.72 -15.44 -9.58
C ALA A 39 1.24 -15.32 -11.03
N HIS A 40 2.55 -15.51 -11.23
CA HIS A 40 3.20 -15.35 -12.53
C HIS A 40 3.68 -16.67 -13.16
N LEU A 41 3.36 -17.84 -12.60
CA LEU A 41 3.56 -19.15 -13.23
C LEU A 41 2.63 -19.30 -14.45
N LYS A 42 3.04 -18.72 -15.58
CA LYS A 42 2.55 -19.12 -16.91
C LYS A 42 3.31 -20.38 -17.34
N PRO A 43 2.70 -21.28 -18.15
CA PRO A 43 3.43 -22.41 -18.72
C PRO A 43 4.62 -21.86 -19.52
N ALA A 44 5.78 -22.48 -19.30
CA ALA A 44 7.10 -22.02 -19.67
C ALA A 44 7.21 -21.45 -21.10
N ASP A 45 7.82 -20.27 -21.21
CA ASP A 45 8.67 -19.90 -22.34
C ASP A 45 9.94 -19.26 -21.79
N GLY A 46 10.95 -20.11 -21.56
CA GLY A 46 12.37 -19.77 -21.51
C GLY A 46 12.85 -18.78 -20.45
N GLY A 47 13.82 -19.19 -19.63
CA GLY A 47 14.65 -18.31 -18.78
C GLY A 47 15.51 -17.35 -19.61
N SER A 48 14.87 -16.44 -20.33
CA SER A 48 15.46 -15.42 -21.19
C SER A 48 15.65 -14.11 -20.42
N ALA A 49 16.68 -13.34 -20.78
CA ALA A 49 16.90 -11.97 -20.28
C ALA A 49 15.66 -11.07 -20.47
N ALA A 50 14.84 -11.32 -21.50
CA ALA A 50 13.57 -10.61 -21.73
C ALA A 50 12.56 -10.85 -20.59
N THR A 51 12.51 -12.06 -20.03
CA THR A 51 11.60 -12.42 -18.93
C THR A 51 11.99 -11.71 -17.63
N GLN A 52 13.30 -11.56 -17.37
CA GLN A 52 13.83 -10.84 -16.21
C GLN A 52 13.57 -9.33 -16.30
N LEU A 53 13.84 -8.71 -17.45
CA LEU A 53 13.54 -7.29 -17.67
C LEU A 53 12.03 -7.01 -17.51
N ALA A 54 11.19 -7.88 -18.06
CA ALA A 54 9.74 -7.76 -17.93
C ALA A 54 9.28 -7.88 -16.47
N ALA A 55 9.90 -8.74 -15.66
CA ALA A 55 9.61 -8.85 -14.22
C ALA A 55 10.02 -7.57 -13.47
N HIS A 56 11.21 -7.04 -13.75
CA HIS A 56 11.68 -5.78 -13.16
C HIS A 56 10.75 -4.60 -13.47
N LEU A 57 10.37 -4.43 -14.74
CA LEU A 57 9.44 -3.37 -15.16
C LEU A 57 8.04 -3.53 -14.53
N ARG A 58 7.55 -4.77 -14.33
CA ARG A 58 6.30 -5.02 -13.60
C ARG A 58 6.39 -4.60 -12.14
N GLY A 59 7.54 -4.85 -11.49
CA GLY A 59 7.81 -4.39 -10.12
C GLY A 59 7.71 -2.87 -10.02
N ILE A 60 8.40 -2.14 -10.90
CA ILE A 60 8.36 -0.67 -10.97
C ILE A 60 6.93 -0.18 -11.25
N HIS A 61 6.24 -0.76 -12.24
CA HIS A 61 4.87 -0.40 -12.58
C HIS A 61 3.92 -0.56 -11.38
N SER A 62 4.06 -1.67 -10.65
CA SER A 62 3.24 -1.95 -9.47
C SER A 62 3.52 -0.95 -8.35
N ALA A 63 4.79 -0.59 -8.11
CA ALA A 63 5.17 0.42 -7.13
C ALA A 63 4.55 1.80 -7.47
N ILE A 64 4.62 2.22 -8.75
CA ILE A 64 4.01 3.47 -9.22
C ILE A 64 2.49 3.44 -9.03
N LYS A 65 1.84 2.34 -9.43
CA LYS A 65 0.40 2.16 -9.29
C LYS A 65 -0.04 2.22 -7.83
N MET A 66 0.70 1.59 -6.93
CA MET A 66 0.41 1.61 -5.48
C MET A 66 0.55 3.01 -4.89
N LEU A 67 1.63 3.72 -5.22
CA LEU A 67 1.81 5.10 -4.78
C LEU A 67 0.69 6.01 -5.29
N ASN A 68 0.34 5.90 -6.57
CA ASN A 68 -0.73 6.69 -7.17
C ASN A 68 -2.09 6.42 -6.49
N SER A 69 -2.39 5.15 -6.18
CA SER A 69 -3.60 4.78 -5.44
C SER A 69 -3.67 5.46 -4.07
N ARG A 70 -2.57 5.46 -3.30
CA ARG A 70 -2.49 6.14 -2.00
C ARG A 70 -2.68 7.66 -2.11
N ILE A 71 -2.04 8.28 -3.09
CA ILE A 71 -2.19 9.73 -3.35
C ILE A 71 -3.65 10.07 -3.70
N ARG A 72 -4.32 9.24 -4.52
CA ARG A 72 -5.73 9.45 -4.86
C ARG A 72 -6.62 9.40 -3.63
N VAL A 73 -6.43 8.45 -2.72
CA VAL A 73 -7.23 8.37 -1.49
C VAL A 73 -7.09 9.66 -0.67
N LEU A 74 -5.86 10.11 -0.44
CA LEU A 74 -5.60 11.36 0.27
C LEU A 74 -6.24 12.56 -0.43
N HIS A 75 -6.10 12.66 -1.75
CA HIS A 75 -6.67 13.75 -2.53
C HIS A 75 -8.21 13.80 -2.44
N HIS A 76 -8.89 12.66 -2.60
CA HIS A 76 -10.35 12.61 -2.47
C HIS A 76 -10.82 12.98 -1.06
N TYR A 77 -10.09 12.53 -0.03
CA TYR A 77 -10.39 12.89 1.35
C TYR A 77 -10.28 14.40 1.58
N LEU A 78 -9.19 15.02 1.12
CA LEU A 78 -8.99 16.48 1.22
C LEU A 78 -10.05 17.26 0.44
N GLN A 79 -10.45 16.78 -0.74
CA GLN A 79 -11.52 17.40 -1.52
C GLN A 79 -12.88 17.33 -0.80
N ALA A 80 -13.20 16.20 -0.17
CA ALA A 80 -14.42 16.06 0.62
C ALA A 80 -14.42 17.01 1.83
N MET A 81 -13.28 17.17 2.52
CA MET A 81 -13.12 18.16 3.60
C MET A 81 -13.34 19.59 3.09
N GLN A 82 -12.76 19.92 1.92
CA GLN A 82 -12.88 21.26 1.33
C GLN A 82 -14.33 21.60 0.94
N LYS A 83 -15.10 20.61 0.48
CA LYS A 83 -16.53 20.76 0.15
C LYS A 83 -17.43 20.86 1.39
N GLY A 84 -16.93 20.45 2.56
CA GLY A 84 -17.72 20.37 3.78
C GLY A 84 -18.50 19.05 3.94
N ASP A 85 -18.24 18.05 3.10
CA ASP A 85 -18.89 16.73 3.17
C ASP A 85 -18.42 15.93 4.41
N ILE A 86 -17.22 16.23 4.91
CA ILE A 86 -16.63 15.65 6.12
C ILE A 86 -16.00 16.73 7.01
N LEU A 87 -15.91 16.44 8.31
CA LEU A 87 -15.35 17.35 9.30
C LEU A 87 -13.87 17.66 9.03
N CYS A 88 -13.50 18.93 9.23
CA CYS A 88 -12.12 19.38 9.03
C CYS A 88 -11.19 18.87 10.15
N GLU A 89 -10.23 18.01 9.79
CA GLU A 89 -9.21 17.48 10.68
C GLU A 89 -7.85 18.19 10.50
N ASN A 90 -7.54 19.13 11.39
CA ASN A 90 -6.33 19.95 11.31
C ASN A 90 -5.01 19.15 11.47
N SER A 91 -5.02 18.03 12.20
CA SER A 91 -3.86 17.14 12.35
C SER A 91 -3.43 16.57 11.01
N LEU A 92 -4.38 16.05 10.23
CA LEU A 92 -4.13 15.49 8.90
C LEU A 92 -3.61 16.57 7.95
N LEU A 93 -4.24 17.76 7.92
CA LEU A 93 -3.81 18.88 7.07
C LEU A 93 -2.36 19.27 7.34
N ARG A 94 -1.95 19.31 8.61
CA ARG A 94 -0.57 19.59 9.00
C ARG A 94 0.40 18.50 8.54
N GLN A 95 0.02 17.23 8.66
CA GLN A 95 0.83 16.10 8.18
C GLN A 95 1.02 16.15 6.66
N VAL A 96 -0.06 16.38 5.91
CA VAL A 96 0.01 16.53 4.44
C VAL A 96 0.86 17.72 4.05
N SER A 97 0.70 18.87 4.72
CA SER A 97 1.54 20.06 4.45
C SER A 97 3.02 19.78 4.71
N SER A 98 3.34 19.08 5.80
CA SER A 98 4.73 18.67 6.11
C SER A 98 5.28 17.73 5.04
N LEU A 99 4.48 16.77 4.56
CA LEU A 99 4.88 15.86 3.49
C LEU A 99 5.20 16.62 2.20
N LEU A 100 4.33 17.55 1.78
CA LEU A 100 4.52 18.33 0.55
C LEU A 100 5.76 19.22 0.61
N ARG A 101 6.08 19.80 1.78
CA ARG A 101 7.29 20.63 1.96
C ARG A 101 8.60 19.84 1.89
N ARG A 102 8.55 18.50 2.04
CA ARG A 102 9.71 17.62 1.86
C ARG A 102 9.95 17.26 0.40
N LEU A 103 9.05 17.67 -0.49
CA LEU A 103 9.23 17.51 -1.92
C LEU A 103 9.83 18.79 -2.51
N PRO A 104 10.76 18.66 -3.46
CA PRO A 104 11.35 17.42 -3.98
C PRO A 104 12.28 16.74 -2.97
N ALA A 105 12.27 15.40 -2.95
CA ALA A 105 12.93 14.62 -1.89
C ALA A 105 14.46 14.73 -1.91
N ILE A 106 15.05 14.94 -3.09
CA ILE A 106 16.49 15.12 -3.29
C ILE A 106 16.71 16.13 -4.41
N GLU A 107 17.35 17.25 -4.09
CA GLU A 107 17.87 18.22 -5.04
C GLU A 107 19.26 18.68 -4.56
N SER A 108 20.28 17.87 -4.83
CA SER A 108 21.66 18.29 -4.55
C SER A 108 22.54 18.04 -5.77
N VAL A 109 23.51 18.92 -5.97
CA VAL A 109 24.52 18.81 -7.04
C VAL A 109 25.27 17.48 -6.90
N LYS A 110 25.64 17.12 -5.67
CA LYS A 110 26.28 15.83 -5.38
C LYS A 110 25.43 14.64 -5.82
N PHE A 111 24.13 14.65 -5.55
CA PHE A 111 23.25 13.57 -6.02
C PHE A 111 23.20 13.50 -7.54
N GLN A 112 23.16 14.64 -8.24
CA GLN A 112 23.19 14.65 -9.70
C GLN A 112 24.50 14.10 -10.25
N ASP A 113 25.64 14.48 -9.65
CA ASP A 113 26.96 13.98 -10.03
C ASP A 113 27.07 12.46 -9.78
N ASP A 114 26.70 12.00 -8.58
CA ASP A 114 26.71 10.58 -8.20
C ASP A 114 25.78 9.77 -9.14
N PHE A 115 24.57 10.28 -9.39
CA PHE A 115 23.61 9.66 -10.30
C PHE A 115 24.14 9.58 -11.74
N LEU A 116 24.71 10.66 -12.28
CA LEU A 116 25.29 10.65 -13.62
C LEU A 116 26.51 9.75 -13.75
N MET A 117 27.25 9.51 -12.65
CA MET A 117 28.38 8.59 -12.65
C MET A 117 27.95 7.12 -12.68
N GLU A 118 26.84 6.77 -12.03
CA GLU A 118 26.32 5.40 -11.97
C GLU A 118 25.80 4.87 -13.32
N TYR A 119 25.37 5.77 -14.23
CA TYR A 119 24.84 5.42 -15.55
C TYR A 119 25.84 5.67 -16.71
N LYS A 120 27.13 5.85 -16.41
CA LYS A 120 28.22 5.84 -17.40
C LYS A 120 28.82 4.46 -17.56
#